data_AF-A0A1V6F1A6-F1
#
_entry.id   AF-A0A1V6F1A6-F1
#
_cell.length_a   1.000
_cell.length_b   1.000
_cell.length_c   1.000
_cell.angle_alpha   90.00
_cell.angle_beta   90.00
_cell.angle_gamma   90.00
#
_symmetry.space_group_name_H-M   'P 1'
#
loop_
_entity.id
_entity.type
_entity.pdbx_description
1 polymer ?
#
loop_
_entity_poly.entity_id
_entity_poly.type
_entity_poly.pdbx_seq_one_letter_code
_entity_poly.pdbx_strand_id
1 'polypeptide(L)'
;MLASAYRLEVPVCVQVAIGTDIIHQSPYAEGKAIGDCSMRDFRIFAEIVSKLNGGGVFLNLGSAVIVPEVFLKALTVARNIYGEVQDFTTAVFDFNVHYRAKVNVAERPVENGGKGYYFVGHNEIMVPLLLKGILE
;
A
#
# COMPACT_ATOMS: atom_id res chain seq x y z
N MET A 1 10.84 -5.34 13.10
CA MET A 1 10.40 -5.25 11.70
C MET A 1 11.47 -4.59 10.82
N LEU A 2 11.81 -3.30 11.03
CA LEU A 2 12.74 -2.56 10.16
C LEU A 2 14.13 -3.21 10.03
N ALA A 3 14.72 -3.66 11.14
CA ALA A 3 16.02 -4.37 11.10
C ALA A 3 15.95 -5.67 10.27
N SER A 4 14.83 -6.39 10.34
CA SER A 4 14.63 -7.60 9.52
C SER A 4 14.46 -7.25 8.05
N ALA A 5 13.68 -6.21 7.73
CA ALA A 5 13.49 -5.76 6.36
C ALA A 5 14.82 -5.31 5.74
N TYR A 6 15.64 -4.57 6.49
CA TYR A 6 16.99 -4.20 6.08
C TYR A 6 17.87 -5.42 5.78
N ARG A 7 17.91 -6.39 6.71
CA ARG A 7 18.69 -7.63 6.53
C ARG A 7 18.22 -8.49 5.36
N LEU A 8 16.93 -8.45 5.04
CA LEU A 8 16.32 -9.21 3.95
C LEU A 8 16.21 -8.41 2.64
N GLU A 9 16.78 -7.19 2.60
CA GLU A 9 16.73 -6.29 1.44
C GLU A 9 15.29 -6.02 0.94
N VAL A 10 14.32 -6.03 1.86
CA VAL A 10 12.92 -5.70 1.56
C VAL A 10 12.73 -4.18 1.69
N PRO A 11 12.32 -3.48 0.61
CA PRO A 11 12.09 -2.05 0.67
C PRO A 11 10.99 -1.72 1.67
N VAL A 12 11.24 -0.71 2.52
CA VAL A 12 10.25 -0.12 3.40
C VAL A 12 10.08 1.33 2.99
N CYS A 13 8.85 1.73 2.72
CA CYS A 13 8.49 3.08 2.32
C CYS A 13 7.53 3.68 3.34
N VAL A 14 7.72 4.94 3.70
CA VAL A 14 6.88 5.69 4.63
C VAL A 14 6.26 6.87 3.89
N GLN A 15 4.93 6.84 3.76
CA GLN A 15 4.17 7.88 3.07
C GLN A 15 3.60 8.83 4.11
N VAL A 16 4.35 9.90 4.40
CA VAL A 16 3.98 10.87 5.44
C VAL A 16 2.79 11.71 4.97
N ALA A 17 1.75 11.78 5.80
CA ALA A 17 0.65 12.70 5.61
C ALA A 17 0.86 13.91 6.52
N ILE A 18 1.18 15.05 5.92
CA ILE A 18 1.48 16.28 6.67
C ILE A 18 0.26 16.67 7.51
N GLY A 19 0.49 16.87 8.81
CA GLY A 19 -0.56 17.19 9.78
C GLY A 19 -1.24 15.98 10.44
N THR A 20 -0.99 14.74 9.99
CA THR A 20 -1.52 13.54 10.67
C THR A 20 -0.59 13.05 11.77
N ASP A 21 0.72 13.17 11.56
CA ASP A 21 1.70 12.67 12.52
C ASP A 21 1.99 13.69 13.62
N ILE A 22 2.05 13.21 14.86
CA ILE A 22 2.29 14.05 16.05
C ILE A 22 3.62 14.82 15.95
N ILE A 23 4.61 14.24 15.25
CA ILE A 23 5.93 14.85 15.11
C ILE A 23 5.89 16.16 14.33
N HIS A 24 4.89 16.39 13.48
CA HIS A 24 4.75 17.64 12.72
C HIS A 24 4.56 18.88 13.60
N GLN A 25 4.16 18.71 14.87
CA GLN A 25 4.01 19.81 15.83
C GLN A 25 5.34 20.19 16.51
N SER A 26 6.37 19.36 16.34
CA SER A 26 7.69 19.57 16.92
C SER A 26 8.46 20.66 16.15
N PRO A 27 9.23 21.53 16.83
CA PRO A 27 10.15 22.44 16.16
C PRO A 27 11.26 21.72 15.39
N TYR A 28 11.45 20.41 15.63
CA TYR A 28 12.41 19.57 14.91
C TYR A 28 11.83 19.00 13.60
N ALA A 29 10.56 19.25 13.27
CA ALA A 29 9.97 18.78 12.03
C ALA A 29 10.46 19.61 10.84
N GLU A 30 11.33 19.02 10.01
CA GLU A 30 11.83 19.67 8.81
C GLU A 30 10.97 19.29 7.59
N GLY A 31 10.14 20.22 7.11
CA GLY A 31 9.26 19.99 5.96
C GLY A 31 10.00 19.61 4.68
N LYS A 32 11.20 20.16 4.46
CA LYS A 32 12.07 19.79 3.33
C LYS A 32 12.47 18.32 3.38
N ALA A 33 12.91 17.84 4.54
CA ALA A 33 13.31 16.44 4.72
C ALA A 33 12.11 15.50 4.58
N ILE A 34 10.97 15.85 5.19
CA ILE A 34 9.73 15.06 5.10
C ILE A 34 9.29 14.90 3.65
N GLY A 35 9.22 16.00 2.90
CA GLY A 35 8.80 15.99 1.50
C GLY A 35 9.78 15.21 0.61
N ASP A 36 11.08 15.42 0.77
CA ASP A 36 12.11 14.74 -0.01
C ASP A 36 12.14 13.22 0.25
N CYS A 37 12.04 12.80 1.51
CA CYS A 37 11.96 11.37 1.86
C CYS A 37 10.66 10.73 1.35
N SER A 38 9.51 11.36 1.57
CA SER A 38 8.22 10.82 1.12
C SER A 38 8.16 10.69 -0.41
N MET A 39 8.71 11.66 -1.15
CA MET A 39 8.76 11.62 -2.61
C MET A 39 9.68 10.50 -3.12
N ARG A 40 10.83 10.27 -2.46
CA ARG A 40 11.72 9.14 -2.78
C ARG A 40 11.03 7.80 -2.52
N ASP A 41 10.37 7.67 -1.38
CA ASP A 41 9.62 6.47 -1.02
C ASP A 41 8.45 6.21 -1.98
N PHE A 42 7.76 7.26 -2.43
CA PHE A 42 6.71 7.13 -3.46
C PHE A 42 7.27 6.54 -4.77
N ARG A 43 8.44 7.00 -5.22
CA ARG A 43 9.06 6.51 -6.46
C ARG A 43 9.49 5.05 -6.33
N ILE A 44 10.10 4.69 -5.20
CA ILE A 44 10.45 3.29 -4.89
C ILE A 44 9.19 2.44 -4.89
N PHE A 45 8.13 2.89 -4.22
CA PHE A 45 6.87 2.17 -4.17
C PHE A 45 6.22 2.02 -5.56
N ALA A 46 6.25 3.06 -6.41
CA ALA A 46 5.75 2.98 -7.79
C ALA A 46 6.52 1.95 -8.63
N GLU A 47 7.84 1.83 -8.44
CA GLU A 47 8.65 0.79 -9.07
C GLU A 47 8.34 -0.61 -8.54
N ILE A 48 8.02 -0.76 -7.25
CA ILE A 48 7.55 -2.05 -6.71
C ILE A 48 6.17 -2.39 -7.28
N VAL A 49 5.27 -1.41 -7.40
CA VAL A 49 3.92 -1.60 -7.96
C VAL A 49 3.96 -2.03 -9.42
N SER A 50 4.97 -1.61 -10.21
CA SER A 50 5.10 -2.09 -11.60
C SER A 50 5.36 -3.59 -11.70
N LYS A 51 5.89 -4.21 -10.63
CA LYS A 51 6.15 -5.65 -10.55
C LYS A 51 4.90 -6.48 -10.19
N LEU A 52 3.74 -5.85 -10.02
CA LEU A 52 2.50 -6.58 -9.74
C LEU A 52 1.97 -7.36 -10.96
N ASN A 53 2.39 -7.01 -12.17
CA ASN A 53 1.83 -7.59 -13.40
C ASN A 53 1.91 -9.13 -13.43
N GLY A 54 0.83 -9.79 -13.87
CA GLY A 54 0.85 -11.23 -14.11
C GLY A 54 0.83 -12.10 -12.84
N GLY A 55 0.11 -11.68 -11.81
CA GLY A 55 -0.16 -12.49 -10.61
C GLY A 55 0.37 -11.93 -9.29
N GLY A 56 0.87 -10.70 -9.26
CA GLY A 56 1.28 -10.04 -8.03
C GLY A 56 0.14 -9.84 -7.03
N VAL A 57 0.48 -9.56 -5.77
CA VAL A 57 -0.51 -9.35 -4.70
C VAL A 57 -0.24 -8.03 -4.00
N PHE A 58 -1.30 -7.23 -3.83
CA PHE A 58 -1.28 -6.01 -3.03
C PHE A 58 -2.25 -6.12 -1.86
N LEU A 59 -1.75 -5.87 -0.65
CA LEU A 59 -2.54 -5.92 0.59
C LEU A 59 -2.64 -4.52 1.21
N ASN A 60 -3.86 -4.07 1.47
CA ASN A 60 -4.12 -2.90 2.29
C ASN A 60 -4.61 -3.34 3.68
N LEU A 61 -3.76 -3.21 4.69
CA LEU A 61 -4.05 -3.61 6.07
C LEU A 61 -4.38 -2.36 6.90
N GLY A 62 -5.68 -2.04 7.02
CA GLY A 62 -6.20 -1.03 7.94
C GLY A 62 -6.03 0.44 7.55
N SER A 63 -5.63 0.75 6.31
CA SER A 63 -5.56 2.15 5.85
C SER A 63 -6.82 2.56 5.07
N ALA A 64 -7.58 3.48 5.63
CA ALA A 64 -8.79 4.00 5.01
C ALA A 64 -8.53 5.08 3.94
N VAL A 65 -7.37 5.76 3.96
CA VAL A 65 -7.10 6.94 3.11
C VAL A 65 -5.71 6.94 2.47
N ILE A 66 -4.64 6.99 3.26
CA ILE A 66 -3.29 7.26 2.74
C ILE A 66 -2.84 6.18 1.75
N VAL A 67 -2.88 4.91 2.14
CA VAL A 67 -2.44 3.81 1.26
C VAL A 67 -3.34 3.68 0.03
N PRO A 68 -4.69 3.70 0.12
CA PRO A 68 -5.55 3.70 -1.08
C PRO A 68 -5.21 4.81 -2.09
N GLU A 69 -4.96 6.03 -1.61
CA GLU A 69 -4.63 7.15 -2.49
C GLU A 69 -3.24 6.99 -3.11
N VAL A 70 -2.21 6.68 -2.30
CA VAL A 70 -0.84 6.46 -2.78
C VAL A 70 -0.79 5.32 -3.80
N PHE A 71 -1.43 4.19 -3.51
CA PHE A 71 -1.45 3.02 -4.39
C PHE A 71 -2.02 3.35 -5.76
N LEU A 72 -3.15 4.06 -5.82
CA LEU A 72 -3.77 4.41 -7.09
C LEU A 72 -2.85 5.30 -7.96
N LYS A 73 -2.12 6.25 -7.33
CA LYS A 73 -1.17 7.11 -8.05
C LYS A 73 0.06 6.33 -8.48
N ALA A 74 0.59 5.48 -7.61
CA ALA A 74 1.72 4.60 -7.91
C ALA A 74 1.40 3.66 -9.08
N LEU A 75 0.22 3.04 -9.08
CA LEU A 75 -0.25 2.18 -10.18
C LEU A 75 -0.43 2.95 -11.48
N THR A 76 -0.94 4.18 -11.41
CA THR A 76 -1.05 5.05 -12.58
C THR A 76 0.33 5.36 -13.15
N VAL A 77 1.31 5.72 -12.32
CA VAL A 77 2.69 5.96 -12.75
C VAL A 77 3.30 4.68 -13.36
N ALA A 78 3.13 3.54 -12.70
CA ALA A 78 3.64 2.26 -13.17
C ALA A 78 3.09 1.89 -14.56
N ARG A 79 1.78 2.02 -14.76
CA ARG A 79 1.13 1.76 -16.06
C ARG A 79 1.61 2.70 -17.17
N ASN A 80 1.79 3.98 -16.84
CA ASN A 80 2.27 4.96 -17.82
C ASN A 80 3.73 4.73 -18.25
N ILE A 81 4.58 4.23 -17.37
CA ILE A 81 6.01 4.04 -17.65
C ILE A 81 6.29 2.64 -18.23
N TYR A 82 5.72 1.59 -17.63
CA TYR A 82 6.09 0.19 -17.91
C TYR A 82 5.05 -0.55 -18.76
N GLY A 83 3.92 0.07 -19.08
CA GLY A 83 2.86 -0.54 -19.88
C GLY A 83 1.87 -1.34 -19.03
N GLU A 84 1.58 -2.57 -19.44
CA GLU A 84 0.52 -3.36 -18.81
C GLU A 84 0.92 -3.80 -17.38
N VAL A 85 0.24 -3.24 -16.38
CA VAL A 85 0.23 -3.71 -14.99
C VAL A 85 -1.20 -4.14 -14.69
N GLN A 86 -1.49 -5.42 -14.93
CA GLN A 86 -2.81 -6.05 -14.86
C GLN A 86 -2.71 -7.47 -14.31
N ASP A 87 -3.85 -8.15 -14.18
CA ASP A 87 -3.95 -9.54 -13.73
C ASP A 87 -3.28 -9.80 -12.37
N PHE A 88 -3.46 -8.87 -11.42
CA PHE A 88 -2.97 -8.99 -10.05
C PHE A 88 -4.13 -9.08 -9.06
N THR A 89 -3.82 -9.53 -7.84
CA THR A 89 -4.80 -9.65 -6.76
C THR A 89 -4.64 -8.51 -5.77
N THR A 90 -5.76 -7.97 -5.32
CA THR A 90 -5.81 -6.99 -4.23
C THR A 90 -6.67 -7.50 -3.09
N ALA A 91 -6.29 -7.19 -1.86
CA ALA A 91 -7.15 -7.44 -0.71
C ALA A 91 -7.07 -6.30 0.30
N VAL A 92 -8.22 -5.90 0.82
CA VAL A 92 -8.36 -4.93 1.91
C VAL A 92 -8.80 -5.66 3.16
N PHE A 93 -8.14 -5.35 4.27
CA PHE A 93 -8.49 -5.84 5.61
C PHE A 93 -8.76 -4.64 6.51
N ASP A 94 -10.00 -4.52 6.99
CA ASP A 94 -10.40 -3.39 7.81
C ASP A 94 -11.53 -3.76 8.77
N PHE A 95 -11.73 -2.97 9.83
CA PHE A 95 -12.81 -3.17 10.80
C PHE A 95 -14.17 -2.80 10.21
N ASN A 96 -14.19 -1.87 9.25
CA ASN A 96 -15.39 -1.39 8.58
C ASN A 96 -15.16 -1.23 7.08
N VAL A 97 -16.25 -1.14 6.31
CA VAL A 97 -16.16 -0.84 4.87
C VAL A 97 -15.89 0.65 4.67
N HIS A 98 -14.73 0.97 4.11
CA HIS A 98 -14.36 2.33 3.72
C HIS A 98 -14.45 2.50 2.20
N TYR A 99 -15.18 3.52 1.75
CA TYR A 99 -15.39 3.81 0.33
C TYR A 99 -14.07 3.85 -0.47
N ARG A 100 -13.06 4.60 0.02
CA ARG A 100 -11.78 4.73 -0.69
C ARG A 100 -11.02 3.42 -0.77
N ALA A 101 -10.93 2.66 0.32
CA ALA A 101 -10.25 1.38 0.30
C ALA A 101 -10.97 0.39 -0.62
N LYS A 102 -12.31 0.35 -0.58
CA LYS A 102 -13.11 -0.50 -1.46
C LYS A 102 -12.88 -0.15 -2.93
N VAL A 103 -13.07 1.12 -3.28
CA VAL A 103 -13.04 1.56 -4.68
C VAL A 103 -11.62 1.64 -5.25
N ASN A 104 -10.67 2.23 -4.50
CA ASN A 104 -9.32 2.53 -5.00
C ASN A 104 -8.33 1.37 -4.80
N VAL A 105 -8.69 0.33 -4.06
CA VAL A 105 -7.86 -0.88 -3.89
C VAL A 105 -8.56 -2.12 -4.43
N ALA A 106 -9.76 -2.44 -3.94
CA ALA A 106 -10.43 -3.70 -4.24
C ALA A 106 -11.24 -3.72 -5.55
N GLU A 107 -11.52 -2.57 -6.17
CA GLU A 107 -12.35 -2.50 -7.39
C GLU A 107 -11.56 -1.95 -8.58
N ARG A 108 -11.39 -0.63 -8.68
CA ARG A 108 -10.79 0.05 -9.84
C ARG A 108 -9.45 -0.51 -10.32
N PRO A 109 -8.50 -0.88 -9.44
CA PRO A 109 -7.19 -1.38 -9.88
C PRO A 109 -7.28 -2.67 -10.71
N VAL A 110 -8.30 -3.50 -10.45
CA VAL A 110 -8.47 -4.84 -11.02
C VAL A 110 -9.63 -4.92 -12.02
N GLU A 111 -10.26 -3.79 -12.37
CA GLU A 111 -11.36 -3.75 -13.35
C GLU A 111 -10.96 -4.27 -14.74
N ASN A 112 -9.71 -4.06 -15.14
CA ASN A 112 -9.16 -4.50 -16.42
C ASN A 112 -8.49 -5.89 -16.37
N GLY A 113 -8.74 -6.67 -15.30
CA GLY A 113 -8.12 -7.97 -15.07
C GLY A 113 -7.58 -8.10 -13.64
N GLY A 114 -7.68 -9.30 -13.08
CA GLY A 114 -7.30 -9.59 -11.69
C GLY A 114 -8.50 -9.83 -10.77
N LYS A 115 -8.25 -9.80 -9.45
CA LYS A 115 -9.26 -10.07 -8.42
C LYS A 115 -9.11 -9.13 -7.24
N GLY A 116 -10.22 -8.65 -6.72
CA GLY A 116 -10.25 -7.77 -5.56
C GLY A 116 -11.10 -8.33 -4.45
N TYR A 117 -10.58 -8.27 -3.23
CA TYR A 117 -11.23 -8.79 -2.03
C TYR A 117 -11.33 -7.71 -0.95
N TYR A 118 -12.42 -7.74 -0.19
CA TYR A 118 -12.59 -6.88 0.97
C TYR A 118 -13.04 -7.72 2.16
N PHE A 119 -12.20 -7.79 3.18
CA PHE A 119 -12.45 -8.52 4.42
C PHE A 119 -12.77 -7.53 5.53
N VAL A 120 -13.90 -7.76 6.21
CA VAL A 120 -14.33 -6.95 7.34
C VAL A 120 -14.15 -7.77 8.62
N GLY A 121 -13.38 -7.25 9.55
CA GLY A 121 -13.11 -7.90 10.83
C GLY A 121 -11.97 -7.25 11.60
N HIS A 122 -11.63 -7.85 12.74
CA HIS A 122 -10.51 -7.38 13.56
C HIS A 122 -9.17 -7.80 12.95
N ASN A 123 -8.29 -6.83 12.68
CA ASN A 123 -6.98 -7.11 12.07
C ASN A 123 -6.11 -8.01 12.95
N GLU A 124 -6.29 -7.95 14.27
CA GLU A 124 -5.62 -8.81 15.25
C GLU A 124 -5.97 -10.29 15.08
N ILE A 125 -7.11 -10.60 14.44
CA ILE A 125 -7.55 -11.97 14.13
C ILE A 125 -7.26 -12.30 12.66
N MET A 126 -7.63 -11.40 11.75
CA MET A 126 -7.54 -11.66 10.31
C MET A 126 -6.10 -11.80 9.82
N VAL A 127 -5.17 -10.97 10.30
CA VAL A 127 -3.77 -11.03 9.85
C VAL A 127 -3.10 -12.34 10.28
N PRO A 128 -3.20 -12.80 11.54
CA PRO A 128 -2.69 -14.13 11.91
C PRO A 128 -3.34 -15.28 11.15
N LEU A 129 -4.65 -15.22 10.87
CA LEU A 129 -5.33 -16.26 10.10
C LEU A 129 -4.86 -16.29 8.64
N LEU A 130 -4.68 -15.13 8.02
CA LEU A 130 -4.12 -15.02 6.66
C LEU A 130 -2.71 -15.63 6.63
N LEU A 131 -1.85 -15.26 7.58
CA LEU A 131 -0.50 -15.80 7.67
C LEU A 131 -0.51 -17.32 7.84
N LYS A 132 -1.38 -17.84 8.72
CA LYS A 132 -1.53 -19.28 8.94
C LYS A 132 -1.98 -19.99 7.66
N GLY A 133 -2.99 -19.48 6.96
CA GLY A 133 -3.50 -20.10 5.73
C GLY A 133 -2.58 -20.00 4.51
N ILE A 134 -1.49 -19.22 4.58
CA ILE A 134 -0.46 -19.16 3.53
C ILE A 134 0.74 -20.06 3.88
N LEU A 135 1.07 -20.19 5.16
CA LEU A 135 2.24 -20.93 5.63
C LEU A 135 1.98 -22.43 5.86
N GLU A 136 0.71 -22.81 6.10
CA GLU A 136 0.25 -24.19 6.30
C GLU A 136 -0.63 -24.65 5.13
#